data_AF-A0A839UFP4-F1
#
_entry.id   AF-A0A839UFP4-F1
#
_cell.length_a   1.000
_cell.length_b   1.000
_cell.length_c   1.000
_cell.angle_alpha   90.00
_cell.angle_beta   90.00
_cell.angle_gamma   90.00
#
_symmetry.space_group_name_H-M   'P 1'
#
loop_
_entity.id
_entity.type
_entity.pdbx_description
1 polymer ?
#
loop_
_entity_poly.entity_id
_entity_poly.type
_entity_poly.pdbx_seq_one_letter_code
_entity_poly.pdbx_strand_id
1 'polypeptide(L)'
;MTGRLAGKVAIVSGGATGMGGAASKLFAAEGAKVAIIDRNEQASAATVAEITGAGGVASYFVADVSDEAQVQKAVAGVAEKYGNVTVLFNHAGTIVIKPFLETTVEEWDWLHAVNVRSMYLMTRAVIPHMLDAGGGSIVCTSSISAVAATPMEVLYDTTKGACHMFARAIAVEFRDRNIRCNAVCPGFIRTPHGLREVDELQKQGVDVSDEAMMAAQGRIGEPEEVARAALFLASDEASFITGTHLFVDNGFTAI
;
A
#
# COMPACT_ATOMS: atom_id res chain seq x y z
N MET A 1 -15.41 -16.03 -7.86
CA MET A 1 -14.46 -16.85 -8.63
C MET A 1 -13.13 -16.78 -7.89
N THR A 2 -12.54 -17.92 -7.53
CA THR A 2 -11.17 -17.95 -7.01
C THR A 2 -10.18 -17.95 -8.18
N GLY A 3 -8.98 -17.39 -7.98
CA GLY A 3 -7.91 -17.40 -8.99
C GLY A 3 -7.73 -16.08 -9.74
N ARG A 4 -8.19 -14.95 -9.20
CA ARG A 4 -8.08 -13.63 -9.86
C ARG A 4 -6.63 -13.17 -10.08
N LEU A 5 -5.68 -13.76 -9.35
CA LEU A 5 -4.23 -13.52 -9.50
C LEU A 5 -3.47 -14.82 -9.83
N ALA A 6 -4.15 -15.83 -10.37
CA ALA A 6 -3.51 -17.09 -10.73
C ALA A 6 -2.32 -16.86 -11.69
N GLY A 7 -1.17 -17.44 -11.34
CA GLY A 7 0.05 -17.33 -12.13
C GLY A 7 0.80 -16.01 -11.97
N LYS A 8 0.29 -15.05 -11.19
CA LYS A 8 0.97 -13.78 -10.91
C LYS A 8 2.00 -13.96 -9.78
N VAL A 9 3.10 -13.21 -9.88
CA VAL A 9 4.04 -12.99 -8.76
C VAL A 9 3.75 -11.61 -8.19
N ALA A 10 3.37 -11.56 -6.91
CA ALA A 10 2.92 -10.34 -6.25
C ALA A 10 3.85 -9.96 -5.10
N ILE A 11 4.38 -8.74 -5.15
CA ILE A 11 5.05 -8.12 -4.00
C ILE A 11 4.04 -7.26 -3.24
N VAL A 12 4.03 -7.39 -1.91
CA VAL A 12 3.32 -6.48 -1.00
C VAL A 12 4.35 -5.84 -0.06
N SER A 13 4.66 -4.56 -0.27
CA SER A 13 5.49 -3.81 0.67
C SER A 13 4.66 -3.45 1.90
N GLY A 14 5.20 -3.60 3.12
CA GLY A 14 4.38 -3.45 4.34
C GLY A 14 3.34 -4.57 4.49
N GLY A 15 3.59 -5.72 3.86
CA GLY A 15 2.63 -6.82 3.74
C GLY A 15 2.47 -7.71 4.97
N ALA A 16 3.08 -7.35 6.10
CA ALA A 16 3.14 -8.20 7.29
C ALA A 16 1.94 -8.05 8.23
N THR A 17 1.27 -6.88 8.25
CA THR A 17 0.17 -6.58 9.18
C THR A 17 -0.86 -5.63 8.54
N GLY A 18 -1.97 -5.38 9.23
CA GLY A 18 -2.98 -4.39 8.79
C GLY A 18 -3.54 -4.67 7.40
N MET A 19 -3.71 -3.61 6.59
CA MET A 19 -4.20 -3.72 5.22
C MET A 19 -3.26 -4.52 4.31
N GLY A 20 -1.95 -4.31 4.43
CA GLY A 20 -0.95 -5.08 3.69
C GLY A 20 -1.01 -6.57 4.01
N GLY A 21 -1.13 -6.94 5.29
CA GLY A 21 -1.31 -8.34 5.72
C GLY A 21 -2.60 -8.97 5.22
N ALA A 22 -3.71 -8.23 5.25
CA ALA A 22 -4.98 -8.67 4.66
C ALA A 22 -4.87 -8.87 3.14
N ALA A 23 -4.18 -7.97 2.44
CA ALA A 23 -3.91 -8.09 1.01
C ALA A 23 -2.99 -9.27 0.69
N SER A 24 -1.90 -9.49 1.44
CA SER A 24 -1.01 -10.64 1.27
C SER A 24 -1.77 -11.96 1.35
N LYS A 25 -2.64 -12.10 2.37
CA LYS A 25 -3.48 -13.29 2.55
C LYS A 25 -4.48 -13.47 1.42
N LEU A 26 -5.17 -12.40 1.05
CA LEU A 26 -6.17 -12.42 -0.01
C LEU A 26 -5.55 -12.71 -1.38
N PHE A 27 -4.40 -12.11 -1.69
CA PHE A 27 -3.71 -12.30 -2.98
C PHE A 27 -3.25 -13.75 -3.14
N ALA A 28 -2.74 -14.36 -2.07
CA ALA A 28 -2.35 -15.77 -2.07
C ALA A 28 -3.57 -16.70 -2.23
N ALA A 29 -4.68 -16.40 -1.54
CA ALA A 29 -5.94 -17.13 -1.70
C ALA A 29 -6.50 -17.03 -3.14
N GLU A 30 -6.16 -15.96 -3.86
CA GLU A 30 -6.49 -15.75 -5.27
C GLU A 30 -5.43 -16.28 -6.25
N GLY A 31 -4.50 -17.10 -5.77
CA GLY A 31 -3.56 -17.86 -6.61
C GLY A 31 -2.24 -17.18 -6.93
N ALA A 32 -1.94 -16.02 -6.33
CA ALA A 32 -0.65 -15.37 -6.48
C ALA A 32 0.45 -16.11 -5.69
N LYS A 33 1.68 -16.08 -6.21
CA LYS A 33 2.88 -16.29 -5.39
C LYS A 33 3.21 -14.96 -4.70
N VAL A 34 3.06 -14.89 -3.37
CA VAL A 34 3.17 -13.63 -2.63
C VAL A 34 4.55 -13.47 -1.99
N ALA A 35 5.17 -12.31 -2.18
CA ALA A 35 6.36 -11.89 -1.48
C ALA A 35 6.04 -10.68 -0.59
N ILE A 36 6.21 -10.85 0.72
CA ILE A 36 6.08 -9.78 1.71
C ILE A 36 7.43 -9.09 1.84
N ILE A 37 7.49 -7.78 1.63
CA ILE A 37 8.68 -6.97 1.91
C ILE A 37 8.35 -6.04 3.07
N ASP A 38 8.96 -6.29 4.22
CA ASP A 38 8.67 -5.56 5.46
C ASP A 38 9.91 -5.60 6.37
N ARG A 39 10.06 -4.60 7.25
CA ARG A 39 11.14 -4.58 8.25
C ARG A 39 10.85 -5.51 9.44
N ASN A 40 9.58 -5.82 9.69
CA ASN A 40 9.15 -6.66 10.80
C ASN A 40 9.20 -8.14 10.41
N GLU A 41 10.36 -8.77 10.64
CA GLU A 41 10.59 -10.18 10.34
C GLU A 41 9.57 -11.11 11.04
N GLN A 42 9.31 -10.89 12.33
CA GLN A 42 8.43 -11.75 13.11
C GLN A 42 6.99 -11.71 12.58
N ALA A 43 6.45 -10.52 12.32
CA ALA A 43 5.10 -10.39 11.76
C ALA A 43 5.02 -10.93 10.33
N SER A 44 6.09 -10.76 9.55
CA SER A 44 6.16 -11.31 8.19
C SER A 44 6.17 -12.83 8.20
N ALA A 45 6.95 -13.44 9.09
CA ALA A 45 7.00 -14.88 9.27
C ALA A 45 5.64 -15.45 9.71
N ALA A 46 4.94 -14.78 10.63
CA ALA A 46 3.61 -15.17 11.07
C ALA A 46 2.61 -15.14 9.91
N THR A 47 2.55 -14.05 9.13
CA THR A 47 1.65 -13.95 7.97
C THR A 47 1.99 -14.98 6.89
N VAL A 48 3.27 -15.26 6.62
CA VAL A 48 3.67 -16.34 5.70
C VAL A 48 3.23 -17.72 6.21
N ALA A 49 3.32 -17.97 7.51
CA ALA A 49 2.85 -19.23 8.10
C ALA A 49 1.33 -19.38 7.98
N GLU A 50 0.55 -18.31 8.19
CA GLU A 50 -0.90 -18.31 7.94
C GLU A 50 -1.23 -18.62 6.48
N ILE A 51 -0.55 -17.97 5.54
CA ILE A 51 -0.77 -18.18 4.10
C ILE A 51 -0.44 -19.62 3.68
N THR A 52 0.72 -20.12 4.09
CA THR A 52 1.17 -21.47 3.71
C THR A 52 0.35 -22.55 4.41
N GLY A 53 -0.08 -22.33 5.66
CA GLY A 53 -1.02 -23.19 6.38
C GLY A 53 -2.39 -23.29 5.70
N ALA A 54 -2.83 -22.23 5.01
CA ALA A 54 -4.04 -22.23 4.19
C ALA A 54 -3.83 -22.79 2.76
N GLY A 55 -2.64 -23.30 2.44
CA GLY A 55 -2.32 -23.88 1.13
C GLY A 55 -1.87 -22.87 0.07
N GLY A 56 -1.69 -21.60 0.43
CA GLY A 56 -1.15 -20.57 -0.44
C GLY A 56 0.38 -20.61 -0.55
N VAL A 57 0.95 -19.81 -1.46
CA VAL A 57 2.40 -19.69 -1.65
C VAL A 57 2.86 -18.31 -1.22
N ALA A 58 3.67 -18.24 -0.16
CA ALA A 58 4.26 -16.98 0.28
C ALA A 58 5.70 -17.12 0.77
N SER A 59 6.43 -16.00 0.76
CA SER A 59 7.72 -15.82 1.42
C SER A 59 7.86 -14.37 1.86
N TYR A 60 8.78 -14.10 2.78
CA TYR A 60 9.10 -12.74 3.20
C TYR A 60 10.57 -12.41 2.94
N PHE A 61 10.85 -11.12 2.76
CA PHE A 61 12.17 -10.56 2.59
C PHE A 61 12.26 -9.33 3.49
N VAL A 62 13.22 -9.32 4.42
CA VAL A 62 13.38 -8.23 5.37
C VAL A 62 14.08 -7.06 4.70
N ALA A 63 13.41 -5.91 4.65
CA ALA A 63 13.99 -4.68 4.10
C ALA A 63 13.29 -3.43 4.66
N ASP A 64 14.08 -2.37 4.88
CA ASP A 64 13.57 -1.01 4.91
C ASP A 64 13.31 -0.54 3.48
N VAL A 65 12.06 -0.26 3.15
CA VAL A 65 11.67 0.16 1.79
C VAL A 65 12.16 1.56 1.43
N SER A 66 12.63 2.34 2.40
CA SER A 66 13.25 3.64 2.17
C SER A 66 14.73 3.52 1.78
N ASP A 67 15.34 2.33 1.91
CA ASP A 67 16.74 2.05 1.59
C ASP A 67 16.86 1.37 0.22
N GLU A 68 17.60 1.99 -0.70
CA GLU A 68 17.72 1.49 -2.07
C GLU A 68 18.40 0.12 -2.15
N ALA A 69 19.48 -0.10 -1.40
CA ALA A 69 20.24 -1.34 -1.48
C ALA A 69 19.41 -2.52 -0.92
N GLN A 70 18.67 -2.29 0.16
CA GLN A 70 17.78 -3.29 0.74
C GLN A 70 16.61 -3.63 -0.20
N VAL A 71 15.99 -2.61 -0.81
CA VAL A 71 14.92 -2.82 -1.82
C VAL A 71 15.43 -3.63 -3.00
N GLN A 72 16.57 -3.27 -3.59
CA GLN A 72 17.15 -4.00 -4.72
C GLN A 72 17.43 -5.45 -4.36
N LYS A 73 18.04 -5.70 -3.20
CA LYS A 73 18.30 -7.05 -2.71
C LYS A 73 17.02 -7.85 -2.50
N ALA A 74 16.00 -7.25 -1.89
CA ALA A 74 14.73 -7.92 -1.63
C ALA A 74 14.01 -8.29 -2.93
N VAL A 75 13.88 -7.34 -3.87
CA VAL A 75 13.20 -7.58 -5.17
C VAL A 75 13.97 -8.61 -6.01
N ALA A 76 15.31 -8.56 -6.03
CA ALA A 76 16.12 -9.58 -6.69
C ALA A 76 15.89 -10.98 -6.09
N GLY A 77 15.81 -11.09 -4.76
CA GLY A 77 15.49 -12.35 -4.09
C GLY A 77 14.08 -12.87 -4.41
N VAL A 78 13.11 -11.98 -4.58
CA VAL A 78 11.76 -12.36 -5.07
C VAL A 78 11.85 -12.93 -6.48
N ALA A 79 12.57 -12.24 -7.37
CA ALA A 79 12.70 -12.64 -8.76
C ALA A 79 13.44 -13.98 -8.91
N GLU A 80 14.50 -14.22 -8.13
CA GLU A 80 15.20 -15.50 -8.07
C GLU A 80 14.26 -16.63 -7.64
N LYS A 81 13.41 -16.37 -6.63
CA LYS A 81 12.53 -17.38 -6.05
C LYS A 81 11.31 -17.70 -6.90
N TYR A 82 10.69 -16.68 -7.50
CA TYR A 82 9.37 -16.81 -8.11
C TYR A 82 9.32 -16.47 -9.61
N GLY A 83 10.38 -15.86 -10.15
CA GLY A 83 10.41 -15.31 -11.50
C GLY A 83 9.95 -13.86 -11.55
N ASN A 84 9.64 -13.37 -12.75
CA ASN A 84 9.27 -11.97 -12.96
C ASN A 84 8.07 -11.53 -12.13
N VAL A 85 8.23 -10.41 -11.43
CA VAL A 85 7.19 -9.75 -10.65
C VAL A 85 6.18 -9.09 -11.59
N THR A 86 4.91 -9.43 -11.47
CA THR A 86 3.81 -8.90 -12.31
C THR A 86 2.81 -8.06 -11.52
N VAL A 87 2.85 -8.11 -10.19
CA VAL A 87 2.00 -7.30 -9.30
C VAL A 87 2.86 -6.67 -8.21
N LEU A 88 2.68 -5.37 -7.98
CA LEU A 88 3.23 -4.65 -6.84
C LEU A 88 2.10 -3.93 -6.11
N PHE A 89 1.79 -4.35 -4.89
CA PHE A 89 1.05 -3.53 -3.95
C PHE A 89 2.05 -2.71 -3.13
N ASN A 90 2.27 -1.48 -3.57
CA ASN A 90 3.19 -0.52 -2.98
C ASN A 90 2.50 0.16 -1.79
N HIS A 91 2.52 -0.53 -0.65
CA HIS A 91 1.66 -0.25 0.49
C HIS A 91 2.40 0.29 1.71
N ALA A 92 3.68 -0.06 1.88
CA ALA A 92 4.48 0.41 3.02
C ALA A 92 4.40 1.94 3.18
N GLY A 93 4.11 2.36 4.41
CA GLY A 93 3.94 3.75 4.77
C GLY A 93 3.61 3.89 6.25
N THR A 94 3.71 5.12 6.74
CA THR A 94 3.36 5.47 8.12
C THR A 94 2.86 6.91 8.17
N ILE A 95 2.54 7.38 9.37
CA ILE A 95 2.07 8.73 9.66
C ILE A 95 2.90 9.39 10.76
N VAL A 96 2.97 10.72 10.71
CA VAL A 96 3.39 11.62 11.80
C VAL A 96 2.21 12.56 12.05
N ILE A 97 1.70 12.56 13.29
CA ILE A 97 0.65 13.47 13.74
C ILE A 97 1.28 14.49 14.66
N LYS A 98 1.35 15.74 14.20
CA LYS A 98 2.00 16.83 14.93
C LYS A 98 1.56 18.21 14.43
N PRO A 99 1.49 19.23 15.30
CA PRO A 99 1.36 20.61 14.86
C PRO A 99 2.42 20.98 13.81
N PHE A 100 2.01 21.72 12.78
CA PHE A 100 2.89 22.06 11.65
C PHE A 100 4.17 22.77 12.10
N LEU A 101 4.07 23.74 13.02
CA LEU A 101 5.23 24.49 13.53
C LEU A 101 6.16 23.68 14.44
N GLU A 102 5.76 22.48 14.86
CA GLU A 102 6.56 21.57 15.68
C GLU A 102 7.17 20.42 14.85
N THR A 103 6.76 20.28 13.60
CA THR A 103 7.30 19.27 12.67
C THR A 103 8.72 19.65 12.29
N THR A 104 9.69 18.77 12.56
CA THR A 104 11.09 19.05 12.24
C THR A 104 11.42 18.66 10.80
N VAL A 105 12.52 19.19 10.28
CA VAL A 105 13.00 18.82 8.93
C VAL A 105 13.38 17.34 8.88
N GLU A 106 13.92 16.79 9.96
CA GLU A 106 14.29 15.38 10.05
C GLU A 106 13.05 14.47 9.96
N GLU A 107 11.96 14.83 10.62
CA GLU A 107 10.68 14.10 10.51
C GLU A 107 10.07 14.24 9.12
N TRP A 108 10.18 15.43 8.53
CA TRP A 108 9.74 15.71 7.17
C TRP A 108 10.45 14.81 6.17
N ASP A 109 11.78 14.78 6.21
CA ASP A 109 12.63 13.99 5.33
C ASP A 109 12.42 12.49 5.56
N TRP A 110 12.29 12.07 6.83
CA TRP A 110 12.03 10.69 7.18
C TRP A 110 10.68 10.21 6.64
N LEU A 111 9.60 10.97 6.84
CA LEU A 111 8.28 10.54 6.35
C LEU A 111 8.24 10.55 4.82
N HIS A 112 8.88 11.51 4.16
CA HIS A 112 9.04 11.48 2.70
C HIS A 112 9.85 10.27 2.23
N ALA A 113 10.90 9.91 2.96
CA ALA A 113 11.69 8.71 2.66
C ALA A 113 10.83 7.44 2.76
N VAL A 114 9.99 7.33 3.79
CA VAL A 114 9.15 6.14 4.04
C VAL A 114 7.92 6.09 3.13
N ASN A 115 7.25 7.19 2.87
CA ASN A 115 5.98 7.20 2.12
C ASN A 115 6.16 7.45 0.61
N VAL A 116 7.16 8.27 0.22
CA VAL A 116 7.31 8.74 -1.17
C VAL A 116 8.51 8.10 -1.84
N ARG A 117 9.71 8.21 -1.24
CA ARG A 117 10.93 7.62 -1.81
C ARG A 117 10.79 6.10 -1.93
N SER A 118 10.23 5.45 -0.92
CA SER A 118 9.97 4.00 -0.97
C SER A 118 9.11 3.60 -2.17
N MET A 119 8.08 4.40 -2.51
CA MET A 119 7.24 4.11 -3.67
C MET A 119 8.05 4.12 -4.95
N TYR A 120 8.90 5.14 -5.12
CA TYR A 120 9.82 5.22 -6.23
C TYR A 120 10.79 4.04 -6.27
N LEU A 121 11.45 3.70 -5.15
CA LEU A 121 12.45 2.64 -5.09
C LEU A 121 11.86 1.27 -5.45
N MET A 122 10.72 0.92 -4.82
CA MET A 122 10.02 -0.34 -5.10
C MET A 122 9.55 -0.41 -6.55
N THR A 123 8.95 0.67 -7.06
CA THR A 123 8.46 0.72 -8.44
C THR A 123 9.60 0.61 -9.44
N ARG A 124 10.71 1.34 -9.23
CA ARG A 124 11.90 1.28 -10.07
C ARG A 124 12.53 -0.12 -10.10
N ALA A 125 12.55 -0.81 -8.97
CA ALA A 125 13.07 -2.17 -8.89
C ALA A 125 12.16 -3.20 -9.60
N VAL A 126 10.84 -2.98 -9.59
CA VAL A 126 9.86 -3.94 -10.15
C VAL A 126 9.60 -3.75 -11.64
N ILE A 127 9.62 -2.51 -12.15
CA ILE A 127 9.28 -2.23 -13.56
C ILE A 127 10.07 -3.08 -14.58
N PRO A 128 11.39 -3.29 -14.45
CA PRO A 128 12.12 -4.17 -15.37
C PRO A 128 11.51 -5.58 -15.49
N HIS A 129 11.10 -6.18 -14.36
CA HIS A 129 10.45 -7.49 -14.37
C HIS A 129 9.08 -7.47 -15.05
N MET A 130 8.29 -6.40 -14.86
CA MET A 130 7.01 -6.24 -15.55
C MET A 130 7.21 -6.09 -17.05
N LEU A 131 8.23 -5.35 -17.49
CA LEU A 131 8.56 -5.20 -18.90
C LEU A 131 8.97 -6.55 -19.53
N ASP A 132 9.80 -7.33 -18.83
CA ASP A 132 10.22 -8.66 -19.28
C ASP A 132 9.07 -9.67 -19.29
N ALA A 133 8.09 -9.52 -18.39
CA ALA A 133 6.86 -10.33 -18.35
C ALA A 133 5.81 -9.89 -19.39
N GLY A 134 6.02 -8.77 -20.09
CA GLY A 134 5.06 -8.22 -21.06
C GLY A 134 3.90 -7.42 -20.43
N GLY A 135 4.02 -7.03 -19.16
CA GLY A 135 3.07 -6.18 -18.46
C GLY A 135 3.01 -6.41 -16.96
N GLY A 136 2.22 -5.59 -16.28
CA GLY A 136 2.04 -5.72 -14.84
C GLY A 136 1.05 -4.73 -14.25
N SER A 137 0.76 -4.88 -12.96
CA SER A 137 -0.11 -3.98 -12.21
C SER A 137 0.56 -3.48 -10.95
N ILE A 138 0.59 -2.15 -10.80
CA ILE A 138 1.04 -1.47 -9.60
C ILE A 138 -0.20 -0.86 -8.92
N VAL A 139 -0.32 -1.10 -7.63
CA VAL A 139 -1.32 -0.46 -6.77
C VAL A 139 -0.56 0.29 -5.70
N CYS A 140 -0.66 1.61 -5.68
CA CYS A 140 -0.08 2.47 -4.66
C CYS A 140 -1.09 2.70 -3.54
N THR A 141 -0.64 2.72 -2.29
CA THR A 141 -1.49 3.15 -1.17
C THR A 141 -1.38 4.66 -0.96
N SER A 142 -2.40 5.39 -1.40
CA SER A 142 -2.59 6.80 -1.08
C SER A 142 -3.39 6.92 0.23
N SER A 143 -4.27 7.91 0.34
CA SER A 143 -5.19 8.15 1.46
C SER A 143 -6.30 9.12 1.01
N ILE A 144 -7.40 9.18 1.75
CA ILE A 144 -8.30 10.35 1.72
C ILE A 144 -7.54 11.66 1.97
N SER A 145 -6.46 11.62 2.77
CA SER A 145 -5.56 12.74 3.10
C SER A 145 -4.94 13.44 1.89
N ALA A 146 -4.98 12.80 0.72
CA ALA A 146 -4.50 13.38 -0.51
C ALA A 146 -5.51 14.33 -1.19
N VAL A 147 -6.76 14.39 -0.72
CA VAL A 147 -7.82 15.28 -1.23
C VAL A 147 -8.67 15.93 -0.12
N ALA A 148 -8.67 15.39 1.10
CA ALA A 148 -9.33 15.94 2.27
C ALA A 148 -8.35 15.96 3.44
N ALA A 149 -8.00 17.15 3.92
CA ALA A 149 -6.94 17.33 4.93
C ALA A 149 -7.47 17.18 6.37
N THR A 150 -6.63 16.63 7.25
CA THR A 150 -6.91 16.53 8.69
C THR A 150 -5.96 17.46 9.46
N PRO A 151 -6.41 18.19 10.49
CA PRO A 151 -5.51 18.95 11.34
C PRO A 151 -4.39 18.06 11.91
N MET A 152 -3.19 18.61 12.05
CA MET A 152 -1.99 17.91 12.54
C MET A 152 -1.37 16.88 11.59
N GLU A 153 -1.88 16.75 10.35
CA GLU A 153 -1.38 15.77 9.37
C GLU A 153 -0.69 16.41 8.15
N VAL A 154 -0.40 17.72 8.15
CA VAL A 154 0.14 18.45 6.98
C VAL A 154 1.30 17.72 6.28
N LEU A 155 2.26 17.19 7.05
CA LEU A 155 3.38 16.41 6.53
C LEU A 155 2.88 15.12 5.85
N TYR A 156 2.00 14.36 6.50
CA TYR A 156 1.43 13.14 5.94
C TYR A 156 0.57 13.41 4.70
N ASP A 157 -0.33 14.39 4.75
CA ASP A 157 -1.17 14.86 3.64
C ASP A 157 -0.32 15.17 2.41
N THR A 158 0.79 15.89 2.62
CA THR A 158 1.77 16.20 1.56
C THR A 158 2.33 14.93 0.92
N THR A 159 2.74 13.94 1.74
CA THR A 159 3.24 12.67 1.20
C THR A 159 2.17 11.91 0.40
N LYS A 160 0.90 11.92 0.86
CA LYS A 160 -0.18 11.22 0.17
C LYS A 160 -0.63 11.93 -1.11
N GLY A 161 -0.57 13.26 -1.15
CA GLY A 161 -0.68 14.03 -2.38
C GLY A 161 0.40 13.64 -3.41
N ALA A 162 1.65 13.48 -2.97
CA ALA A 162 2.73 12.98 -3.83
C ALA A 162 2.46 11.57 -4.35
N CYS A 163 2.01 10.64 -3.49
CA CYS A 163 1.63 9.28 -3.89
C CYS A 163 0.49 9.27 -4.93
N HIS A 164 -0.50 10.15 -4.76
CA HIS A 164 -1.60 10.31 -5.72
C HIS A 164 -1.08 10.67 -7.11
N MET A 165 -0.16 11.63 -7.17
CA MET A 165 0.38 12.08 -8.43
C MET A 165 1.38 11.07 -9.02
N PHE A 166 2.16 10.40 -8.17
CA PHE A 166 3.08 9.34 -8.57
C PHE A 166 2.36 8.22 -9.33
N ALA A 167 1.22 7.73 -8.82
CA ALA A 167 0.47 6.66 -9.48
C ALA A 167 0.02 7.06 -10.89
N ARG A 168 -0.50 8.29 -11.06
CA ARG A 168 -0.90 8.85 -12.36
C ARG A 168 0.29 9.04 -13.30
N ALA A 169 1.44 9.48 -12.80
CA ALA A 169 2.64 9.67 -13.62
C ALA A 169 3.11 8.34 -14.21
N ILE A 170 3.26 7.30 -13.38
CA ILE A 170 3.63 5.95 -13.85
C ILE A 170 2.58 5.40 -14.82
N ALA A 171 1.30 5.62 -14.55
CA ALA A 171 0.22 5.18 -15.42
C ALA A 171 0.32 5.78 -16.83
N VAL A 172 0.62 7.08 -16.94
CA VAL A 172 0.76 7.76 -18.24
C VAL A 172 2.03 7.32 -18.96
N GLU A 173 3.15 7.20 -18.24
CA GLU A 173 4.45 6.87 -18.83
C GLU A 173 4.52 5.44 -19.37
N PHE A 174 3.91 4.47 -18.67
CA PHE A 174 4.03 3.05 -19.02
C PHE A 174 2.76 2.44 -19.67
N ARG A 175 1.75 3.26 -20.01
CA ARG A 175 0.50 2.78 -20.63
C ARG A 175 0.70 1.93 -21.88
N ASP A 176 1.65 2.32 -22.74
CA ASP A 176 1.93 1.64 -24.01
C ASP A 176 2.82 0.39 -23.82
N ARG A 177 3.17 0.08 -22.56
CA ARG A 177 3.98 -1.08 -22.15
C ARG A 177 3.17 -2.10 -21.34
N ASN A 178 1.85 -2.01 -21.38
CA ASN A 178 0.93 -2.91 -20.66
C ASN A 178 1.18 -2.93 -19.14
N ILE A 179 1.63 -1.80 -18.57
CA ILE A 179 1.77 -1.61 -17.13
C ILE A 179 0.73 -0.60 -16.68
N ARG A 180 -0.06 -0.99 -15.68
CA ARG A 180 -1.06 -0.13 -15.05
C ARG A 180 -0.57 0.31 -13.69
N CYS A 181 -0.86 1.55 -13.32
CA CYS A 181 -0.59 2.04 -11.97
C CYS A 181 -1.81 2.80 -11.46
N ASN A 182 -2.36 2.36 -10.34
CA ASN A 182 -3.54 2.96 -9.71
C ASN A 182 -3.26 3.23 -8.23
N ALA A 183 -4.05 4.10 -7.61
CA ALA A 183 -4.03 4.27 -6.17
C ALA A 183 -5.28 3.68 -5.54
N VAL A 184 -5.11 3.01 -4.39
CA VAL A 184 -6.19 2.78 -3.43
C VAL A 184 -6.08 3.85 -2.34
N CYS A 185 -7.21 4.45 -1.96
CA CYS A 185 -7.27 5.61 -1.09
C CYS A 185 -8.18 5.32 0.11
N PRO A 186 -7.67 4.69 1.18
CA PRO A 186 -8.46 4.36 2.36
C PRO A 186 -8.85 5.59 3.17
N GLY A 187 -10.00 5.52 3.85
CA GLY A 187 -10.32 6.37 5.00
C GLY A 187 -9.71 5.83 6.30
N PHE A 188 -10.38 6.02 7.43
CA PHE A 188 -9.96 5.42 8.71
C PHE A 188 -10.26 3.91 8.73
N ILE A 189 -9.23 3.09 8.88
CA ILE A 189 -9.30 1.63 8.84
C ILE A 189 -8.77 1.03 10.15
N ARG A 190 -9.48 0.05 10.70
CA ARG A 190 -9.19 -0.65 11.95
C ARG A 190 -7.96 -1.56 11.80
N THR A 191 -6.79 -0.94 11.89
CA THR A 191 -5.49 -1.60 11.90
C THR A 191 -4.67 -1.09 13.07
N PRO A 192 -3.58 -1.76 13.47
CA PRO A 192 -2.67 -1.20 14.47
C PRO A 192 -2.16 0.21 14.08
N HIS A 193 -1.96 0.48 12.78
CA HIS A 193 -1.63 1.82 12.28
C HIS A 193 -2.78 2.81 12.48
N GLY A 194 -3.98 2.49 11.97
CA GLY A 194 -5.12 3.40 12.04
C GLY A 194 -5.62 3.67 13.47
N LEU A 195 -5.51 2.69 14.37
CA LEU A 195 -5.84 2.89 15.78
C LEU A 195 -4.82 3.79 16.49
N ARG A 196 -3.53 3.69 16.11
CA ARG A 196 -2.50 4.62 16.61
C ARG A 196 -2.72 6.03 16.10
N GLU A 197 -3.09 6.17 14.82
CA GLU A 197 -3.46 7.45 14.21
C GLU A 197 -4.61 8.12 14.96
N VAL A 198 -5.70 7.39 15.23
CA VAL A 198 -6.83 7.90 16.03
C VAL A 198 -6.37 8.35 17.44
N ASP A 199 -5.59 7.54 18.14
CA ASP A 199 -5.07 7.87 19.48
C ASP A 199 -4.16 9.12 19.47
N GLU A 200 -3.28 9.24 18.49
CA GLU A 200 -2.38 10.39 18.35
C GLU A 200 -3.15 11.68 17.99
N LEU A 201 -4.17 11.60 17.12
CA LEU A 201 -5.05 12.73 16.80
C LEU A 201 -5.83 13.20 18.02
N GLN A 202 -6.39 12.28 18.81
CA GLN A 202 -7.09 12.61 20.06
C GLN A 202 -6.18 13.33 21.05
N LYS A 203 -4.91 12.91 21.18
CA LYS A 203 -3.91 13.58 22.04
C LYS A 203 -3.60 15.00 21.59
N GLN A 204 -3.76 15.31 20.30
CA GLN A 204 -3.63 16.66 19.76
C GLN A 204 -4.95 17.46 19.81
N GLY A 205 -6.02 16.89 20.36
CA GLY A 205 -7.32 17.55 20.47
C GLY A 205 -8.13 17.57 19.17
N VAL A 206 -7.78 16.74 18.18
CA VAL A 206 -8.58 16.57 16.96
C VAL A 206 -9.75 15.63 17.29
N ASP A 207 -10.97 16.04 16.93
CA ASP A 207 -12.15 15.21 17.16
C ASP A 207 -12.23 14.06 16.14
N VAL A 208 -11.75 12.91 16.59
CA VAL A 208 -11.91 11.61 15.93
C VAL A 208 -12.63 10.63 16.87
N SER A 209 -13.61 11.14 17.62
CA SER A 209 -14.53 10.34 18.42
C SER A 209 -15.33 9.35 17.53
N ASP A 210 -15.95 8.35 18.16
CA ASP A 210 -16.83 7.43 17.44
C ASP A 210 -18.00 8.18 16.77
N GLU A 211 -18.52 9.25 17.39
CA GLU A 211 -19.53 10.14 16.82
C GLU A 211 -19.01 10.91 15.61
N ALA A 212 -17.80 11.48 15.68
CA ALA A 212 -17.18 12.17 14.56
C ALA A 212 -16.91 11.22 13.39
N MET A 213 -16.42 10.01 13.68
CA MET A 213 -16.21 8.96 12.68
C MET A 213 -17.51 8.45 12.06
N MET A 214 -18.57 8.30 12.86
CA MET A 214 -19.90 7.99 12.37
C MET A 214 -20.40 9.10 11.42
N ALA A 215 -20.22 10.37 11.78
CA ALA A 215 -20.64 11.48 10.94
C ALA A 215 -19.83 11.57 9.63
N ALA A 216 -18.53 11.27 9.66
CA ALA A 216 -17.64 11.47 8.53
C ALA A 216 -17.58 10.26 7.56
N GLN A 217 -17.58 9.02 8.07
CA GLN A 217 -17.53 7.80 7.23
C GLN A 217 -18.46 6.68 7.70
N GLY A 218 -19.39 6.93 8.62
CA GLY A 218 -20.39 5.96 9.09
C GLY A 218 -19.86 4.83 9.99
N ARG A 219 -18.60 4.42 9.84
CA ARG A 219 -17.89 3.50 10.75
C ARG A 219 -16.42 3.46 10.38
N ILE A 220 -15.57 3.00 11.29
CA ILE A 220 -14.22 2.60 10.92
C ILE A 220 -14.28 1.38 9.95
N GLY A 221 -13.47 1.42 8.90
CA GLY A 221 -13.37 0.35 7.91
C GLY A 221 -12.56 -0.84 8.43
N GLU A 222 -12.70 -2.00 7.80
CA GLU A 222 -11.89 -3.19 8.09
C GLU A 222 -10.81 -3.40 7.02
N PRO A 223 -9.62 -3.93 7.36
CA PRO A 223 -8.50 -4.03 6.44
C PRO A 223 -8.82 -4.87 5.18
N GLU A 224 -9.70 -5.87 5.29
CA GLU A 224 -10.13 -6.70 4.16
C GLU A 224 -10.92 -5.90 3.11
N GLU A 225 -11.55 -4.79 3.48
CA GLU A 225 -12.29 -3.93 2.55
C GLU A 225 -11.33 -3.24 1.58
N VAL A 226 -10.19 -2.76 2.09
CA VAL A 226 -9.12 -2.18 1.27
C VAL A 226 -8.41 -3.26 0.48
N ALA A 227 -8.14 -4.42 1.09
CA ALA A 227 -7.50 -5.55 0.40
C ALA A 227 -8.29 -6.00 -0.84
N ARG A 228 -9.64 -6.02 -0.77
CA ARG A 228 -10.50 -6.35 -1.92
C ARG A 228 -10.41 -5.32 -3.04
N ALA A 229 -10.33 -4.03 -2.72
CA ALA A 229 -10.13 -2.97 -3.69
C ALA A 229 -8.75 -3.08 -4.36
N ALA A 230 -7.69 -3.32 -3.57
CA ALA A 230 -6.34 -3.55 -4.09
C ALA A 230 -6.27 -4.79 -4.99
N LEU A 231 -6.94 -5.88 -4.61
CA LEU A 231 -7.06 -7.10 -5.42
C LEU A 231 -7.72 -6.82 -6.78
N PHE A 232 -8.81 -6.05 -6.81
CA PHE A 232 -9.46 -5.67 -8.05
C PHE A 232 -8.52 -4.87 -8.96
N LEU A 233 -7.85 -3.85 -8.42
CA LEU A 233 -6.90 -3.04 -9.19
C LEU A 233 -5.71 -3.85 -9.69
N ALA A 234 -5.26 -4.85 -8.92
CA ALA A 234 -4.16 -5.76 -9.26
C ALA A 234 -4.52 -6.82 -10.30
N SER A 235 -5.79 -7.19 -10.43
CA SER A 235 -6.23 -8.27 -11.32
C SER A 235 -6.47 -7.79 -12.76
N ASP A 236 -6.69 -8.76 -13.66
CA ASP A 236 -6.97 -8.48 -15.07
C ASP A 236 -8.37 -7.88 -15.30
N GLU A 237 -9.24 -7.88 -14.28
CA GLU A 237 -10.55 -7.20 -14.31
C GLU A 237 -10.40 -5.67 -14.41
N ALA A 238 -9.27 -5.13 -13.97
CA ALA A 238 -8.92 -3.71 -14.10
C ALA A 238 -8.06 -3.41 -15.34
N SER A 239 -8.05 -4.27 -16.36
CA SER A 239 -7.16 -4.21 -17.53
C SER A 239 -7.18 -2.90 -18.33
N PHE A 240 -8.26 -2.12 -18.27
CA PHE A 240 -8.34 -0.79 -18.89
C PHE A 240 -8.41 0.37 -17.88
N ILE A 241 -8.18 0.07 -16.59
CA ILE A 241 -8.16 1.05 -15.50
C ILE A 241 -6.70 1.31 -15.12
N THR A 242 -6.23 2.52 -15.44
CA THR A 242 -4.89 3.02 -15.09
C THR A 242 -4.97 4.49 -14.72
N GLY A 243 -4.18 4.94 -13.75
CA GLY A 243 -4.17 6.30 -13.23
C GLY A 243 -5.37 6.66 -12.34
N THR A 244 -6.20 5.68 -11.97
CA THR A 244 -7.37 5.93 -11.12
C THR A 244 -6.98 6.06 -9.65
N HIS A 245 -7.83 6.77 -8.90
CA HIS A 245 -7.78 6.90 -7.47
C HIS A 245 -9.06 6.26 -6.92
N LEU A 246 -8.95 5.04 -6.39
CA LEU A 246 -10.09 4.29 -5.87
C LEU A 246 -10.23 4.52 -4.37
N PHE A 247 -11.18 5.37 -4.00
CA PHE A 247 -11.48 5.65 -2.60
C PHE A 247 -12.22 4.49 -1.93
N VAL A 248 -11.76 4.12 -0.74
CA VAL A 248 -12.35 3.09 0.13
C VAL A 248 -12.59 3.76 1.49
N ASP A 249 -13.56 4.67 1.51
CA ASP A 249 -13.76 5.64 2.59
C ASP A 249 -15.23 5.80 2.99
N ASN A 250 -16.11 4.93 2.49
CA ASN A 250 -17.55 4.98 2.70
C ASN A 250 -18.17 6.36 2.43
N GLY A 251 -17.64 7.10 1.44
CA GLY A 251 -18.17 8.39 1.02
C GLY A 251 -17.63 9.60 1.77
N PHE A 252 -16.61 9.43 2.64
CA PHE A 252 -15.96 10.54 3.36
C PHE A 252 -15.57 11.68 2.42
N THR A 253 -14.96 11.37 1.27
CA THR A 253 -14.47 12.39 0.32
C THR A 253 -15.48 12.80 -0.74
N ALA A 254 -16.71 12.27 -0.70
CA ALA A 254 -17.73 12.53 -1.72
C ALA A 254 -18.60 13.77 -1.46
N ILE A 255 -18.34 14.49 -0.35
CA ILE A 255 -19.14 15.64 0.14
C ILE A 255 -18.47 16.99 -0.07
#